data_AF-A1KWU3-F1
#
_entry.id   AF-A1KWU3-F1
#
_cell.length_a   1.000
_cell.length_b   1.000
_cell.length_c   1.000
_cell.angle_alpha   90.00
_cell.angle_beta   90.00
_cell.angle_gamma   90.00
#
_symmetry.space_group_name_H-M   'P 1'
#
loop_
_entity.id
_entity.type
_entity.pdbx_description
1 polymer ?
#
loop_
_entity_poly.entity_id
_entity_poly.type
_entity_poly.pdbx_seq_one_letter_code
_entity_poly.pdbx_strand_id
1 'polypeptide(L)'
;MKFKKLIVLATIGLFFSSFNISYAEDLGTRKLVGTTKDPKSKYTARYDPDYSVYCSATMITDKIGLTAKHCAGNRKINGCIGAVYPVHSGLSTPFGKMNICEYIPNDSNDIAIIKGEEKDMDNTVLL
;
A
#
# COMPACT_ATOMS: atom_id res chain seq x y z
N MET A 1 48.15 25.02 25.80
CA MET A 1 48.01 23.53 25.83
C MET A 1 46.69 23.00 26.37
N LYS A 2 45.90 23.74 27.18
CA LYS A 2 44.65 23.23 27.78
C LYS A 2 43.47 23.09 26.79
N PHE A 3 43.36 24.00 25.82
CA PHE A 3 42.26 23.99 24.84
C PHE A 3 42.33 22.84 23.82
N LYS A 4 43.54 22.47 23.35
CA LYS A 4 43.73 21.32 22.44
C LYS A 4 43.37 19.99 23.10
N LYS A 5 43.64 19.82 24.40
CA LYS A 5 43.24 18.62 25.16
C LYS A 5 41.72 18.53 25.33
N LEU A 6 41.03 19.67 25.45
CA LEU A 6 39.57 19.73 25.57
C LEU A 6 38.86 19.32 24.26
N ILE A 7 39.38 19.76 23.11
CA ILE A 7 38.86 19.39 21.79
C ILE A 7 39.02 17.89 21.54
N VAL A 8 40.17 17.32 21.87
CA VAL A 8 40.42 15.87 21.72
C VAL A 8 39.49 15.04 22.61
N LEU A 9 39.23 15.49 23.84
CA LEU A 9 38.33 14.79 24.76
C LEU A 9 36.87 14.85 24.30
N ALA A 10 36.44 15.98 23.72
CA ALA A 10 35.10 16.13 23.14
C ALA A 10 34.89 15.24 21.91
N THR A 11 35.90 15.12 21.03
CA THR A 11 35.82 14.24 19.85
C THR A 11 35.77 12.76 20.21
N ILE A 12 36.42 12.36 21.32
CA ILE A 12 36.36 10.99 21.83
C ILE A 12 34.98 10.71 22.44
N GLY A 13 34.41 11.65 23.19
CA GLY A 13 33.05 11.51 23.77
C GLY A 13 31.95 11.34 22.73
N LEU A 14 32.05 12.02 21.59
CA LEU A 14 31.15 11.88 20.43
C LEU A 14 31.31 10.54 19.69
N PHE A 15 32.47 9.89 19.79
CA PHE A 15 32.69 8.54 19.26
C PHE A 15 32.10 7.44 20.16
N PHE A 16 31.98 7.71 21.47
CA PHE A 16 31.44 6.78 22.46
C PHE A 16 29.94 6.96 22.76
N SER A 17 29.27 7.96 22.17
CA SER A 17 27.81 8.07 22.23
C SER A 17 27.16 7.00 21.36
N SER A 18 27.04 5.80 21.95
CA SER A 18 26.03 4.77 21.72
C SER A 18 25.33 4.84 20.36
N PHE A 19 26.00 4.31 19.33
CA PHE A 19 25.25 3.63 18.29
C PHE A 19 24.53 2.47 18.98
N ASN A 20 23.26 2.67 19.35
CA ASN A 20 22.38 1.55 19.62
C ASN A 20 22.22 0.83 18.29
N ILE A 21 23.13 -0.11 18.02
CA ILE A 21 22.97 -1.06 16.94
C ILE A 21 21.79 -1.92 17.38
N SER A 22 20.60 -1.53 16.96
CA SER A 22 19.46 -2.42 16.99
C SER A 22 19.76 -3.48 15.93
N TYR A 23 20.27 -4.63 16.36
CA TYR A 23 20.32 -5.80 15.49
C TYR A 23 18.89 -6.05 14.99
N ALA A 24 18.73 -6.25 13.68
CA ALA A 24 17.48 -6.83 13.19
C ALA A 24 17.27 -8.15 13.96
N GLU A 25 16.03 -8.46 14.33
CA GLU A 25 15.69 -9.75 14.98
C GLU A 25 16.46 -10.89 14.30
N ASP A 26 16.96 -11.82 15.11
CA ASP A 26 17.52 -13.11 14.69
C ASP A 26 16.69 -13.70 13.55
N LEU A 27 17.33 -14.42 12.60
CA LEU A 27 16.72 -14.97 11.37
C LEU A 27 15.33 -15.52 11.69
N GLY A 28 14.31 -14.68 11.48
CA GLY A 28 12.99 -14.99 11.97
C GLY A 28 12.53 -16.29 11.34
N THR A 29 11.82 -17.14 12.09
CA THR A 29 11.20 -18.36 11.56
C THR A 29 10.16 -18.07 10.45
N ARG A 30 9.96 -16.80 10.11
CA ARG A 30 9.13 -16.30 9.03
C ARG A 30 9.71 -16.74 7.68
N LYS A 31 9.07 -17.72 7.07
CA LYS A 31 9.29 -18.05 5.66
C LYS A 31 8.63 -16.98 4.79
N LEU A 32 9.37 -16.40 3.86
CA LEU A 32 8.79 -15.54 2.82
C LEU A 32 7.77 -16.37 2.02
N VAL A 33 6.51 -15.96 2.07
CA VAL A 33 5.45 -16.53 1.24
C VAL A 33 5.27 -15.59 0.06
N GLY A 34 5.43 -16.12 -1.15
CA GLY A 34 5.23 -15.36 -2.38
C GLY A 34 3.76 -15.06 -2.63
N THR A 35 3.24 -13.97 -2.08
CA THR A 35 1.83 -13.57 -2.23
C THR A 35 1.48 -13.23 -3.68
N THR A 36 2.45 -12.82 -4.49
CA THR A 36 2.26 -12.48 -5.93
C THR A 36 1.82 -13.66 -6.79
N LYS A 37 2.04 -14.91 -6.34
CA LYS A 37 1.66 -16.13 -7.05
C LYS A 37 0.47 -16.86 -6.43
N ASP A 38 0.03 -16.46 -5.24
CA ASP A 38 -1.14 -17.05 -4.59
C ASP A 38 -2.42 -16.45 -5.22
N PRO A 39 -3.29 -17.26 -5.86
CA PRO A 39 -4.53 -16.78 -6.45
C PRO A 39 -5.47 -16.09 -5.46
N LYS A 40 -5.39 -16.41 -4.16
CA LYS A 40 -6.21 -15.76 -3.11
C LYS A 40 -5.74 -14.35 -2.79
N SER A 41 -4.48 -14.02 -3.10
CA SER A 41 -3.96 -12.67 -2.85
C SER A 41 -4.72 -11.61 -3.66
N LYS A 42 -5.36 -11.97 -4.78
CA LYS A 42 -6.17 -11.06 -5.61
C LYS A 42 -7.28 -10.34 -4.84
N TYR A 43 -7.65 -10.85 -3.65
CA TYR A 43 -8.63 -10.20 -2.78
C TYR A 43 -8.06 -9.02 -1.98
N THR A 44 -6.75 -8.78 -2.02
CA THR A 44 -6.12 -7.56 -1.53
C THR A 44 -5.60 -6.75 -2.72
N ALA A 45 -6.03 -5.51 -2.81
CA ALA A 45 -5.67 -4.62 -3.90
C ALA A 45 -5.22 -3.26 -3.36
N ARG A 46 -4.37 -2.61 -4.14
CA ARG A 46 -4.18 -1.17 -4.06
C ARG A 46 -5.32 -0.49 -4.83
N TYR A 47 -5.84 0.61 -4.31
CA TYR A 47 -6.88 1.43 -4.95
C TYR A 47 -6.39 2.87 -5.13
N ASP A 48 -6.47 3.35 -6.37
CA ASP A 48 -6.03 4.68 -6.77
C ASP A 48 -7.24 5.45 -7.33
N PRO A 49 -8.11 6.06 -6.50
CA PRO A 49 -9.39 6.66 -6.90
C PRO A 49 -9.27 7.79 -7.93
N ASP A 50 -8.29 8.67 -7.80
CA ASP A 50 -8.08 9.78 -8.74
C ASP A 50 -6.60 9.87 -9.17
N TYR A 51 -5.86 8.79 -8.92
CA TYR A 51 -4.40 8.69 -9.09
C TYR A 51 -3.57 9.70 -8.28
N SER A 52 -4.20 10.49 -7.40
CA SER A 52 -3.52 11.46 -6.51
C SER A 52 -3.28 10.91 -5.10
N VAL A 53 -4.13 9.96 -4.66
CA VAL A 53 -4.01 9.25 -3.39
C VAL A 53 -3.97 7.74 -3.61
N TYR A 54 -3.38 7.03 -2.64
CA TYR A 54 -3.28 5.58 -2.65
C TYR A 54 -3.94 5.00 -1.41
N CYS A 55 -4.89 4.11 -1.62
CA CYS A 55 -5.61 3.40 -0.59
C CYS A 55 -5.46 1.89 -0.77
N SER A 56 -5.92 1.13 0.22
CA SER A 56 -6.14 -0.31 0.07
C SER A 56 -7.60 -0.58 -0.24
N ALA A 57 -7.83 -1.70 -0.92
CA ALA A 57 -9.15 -2.27 -1.10
C ALA A 57 -9.12 -3.78 -0.83
N THR A 58 -10.22 -4.29 -0.28
CA THR A 58 -10.48 -5.71 -0.16
C THR A 58 -11.52 -6.10 -1.18
N MET A 59 -11.13 -6.89 -2.19
CA MET A 59 -12.06 -7.38 -3.19
C MET A 59 -12.90 -8.51 -2.58
N ILE A 60 -14.23 -8.37 -2.61
CA ILE A 60 -15.17 -9.42 -2.18
C ILE A 60 -15.45 -10.37 -3.35
N THR A 61 -15.47 -9.82 -4.56
CA THR A 61 -15.55 -10.56 -5.83
C THR A 61 -14.53 -9.99 -6.79
N ASP A 62 -14.41 -10.58 -7.97
CA ASP A 62 -13.53 -10.09 -9.03
C ASP A 62 -13.89 -8.66 -9.48
N LYS A 63 -15.13 -8.22 -9.22
CA LYS A 63 -15.72 -6.98 -9.74
C LYS A 63 -16.11 -5.98 -8.65
N ILE A 64 -16.15 -6.42 -7.39
CA ILE A 64 -16.67 -5.65 -6.26
C ILE A 64 -15.65 -5.68 -5.13
N GLY A 65 -15.28 -4.51 -4.63
CA GLY A 65 -14.41 -4.35 -3.48
C GLY A 65 -14.95 -3.39 -2.43
N LEU A 66 -14.31 -3.45 -1.27
CA LEU A 66 -14.50 -2.53 -0.16
C LEU A 66 -13.25 -1.68 0.01
N THR A 67 -13.45 -0.41 0.33
CA THR A 67 -12.38 0.51 0.72
C THR A 67 -12.92 1.50 1.77
N ALA A 68 -12.08 2.40 2.26
CA ALA A 68 -12.51 3.46 3.16
C ALA A 68 -13.25 4.56 2.37
N LYS A 69 -14.27 5.17 2.98
CA LYS A 69 -15.01 6.27 2.35
C LYS A 69 -14.10 7.47 2.10
N HIS A 70 -13.23 7.79 3.05
CA HIS A 70 -12.33 8.94 2.94
C HIS A 70 -11.35 8.86 1.77
N CYS A 71 -11.17 7.71 1.12
CA CYS A 71 -10.34 7.56 -0.07
C CYS A 71 -10.87 8.34 -1.28
N ALA A 72 -12.20 8.43 -1.44
CA ALA A 72 -12.83 9.10 -2.59
C ALA A 72 -13.93 10.10 -2.20
N GLY A 73 -14.26 10.21 -0.91
CA GLY A 73 -15.15 11.23 -0.37
C GLY A 73 -16.61 10.77 -0.22
N ASN A 74 -17.51 11.73 0.07
CA ASN A 74 -18.86 11.41 0.53
C ASN A 74 -19.90 11.26 -0.59
N ARG A 75 -19.53 11.43 -1.86
CA ARG A 75 -20.49 11.45 -2.97
C ARG A 75 -20.50 10.11 -3.67
N LYS A 76 -21.69 9.58 -3.96
CA LYS A 76 -21.83 8.49 -4.93
C LYS A 76 -21.34 8.96 -6.29
N ILE A 77 -20.55 8.13 -6.98
CA ILE A 77 -20.01 8.43 -8.31
C ILE A 77 -20.39 7.31 -9.26
N ASN A 78 -20.98 7.68 -10.39
CA ASN A 78 -21.24 6.80 -11.53
C ASN A 78 -20.40 7.33 -12.70
N GLY A 79 -19.35 6.61 -13.05
CA GLY A 79 -18.25 7.09 -13.89
C GLY A 79 -16.91 6.65 -13.32
N CYS A 80 -15.91 6.48 -14.18
CA CYS A 80 -14.64 5.90 -13.77
C CYS A 80 -13.86 6.85 -12.84
N ILE A 81 -13.68 6.39 -11.60
CA ILE A 81 -12.89 7.00 -10.54
C ILE A 81 -11.75 6.04 -10.19
N GLY A 82 -10.75 6.05 -11.07
CA GLY A 82 -9.48 5.40 -10.81
C GLY A 82 -9.50 3.90 -11.06
N ALA A 83 -8.59 3.18 -10.40
CA ALA A 83 -8.42 1.75 -10.61
C ALA A 83 -7.98 1.00 -9.35
N VAL A 84 -8.31 -0.28 -9.30
CA VAL A 84 -7.71 -1.24 -8.36
C VAL A 84 -6.65 -2.08 -9.05
N TYR A 85 -5.60 -2.41 -8.30
CA TYR A 85 -4.47 -3.23 -8.71
C TYR A 85 -4.32 -4.38 -7.73
N PRO A 86 -4.91 -5.56 -8.03
CA PRO A 86 -4.81 -6.70 -7.14
C PRO A 86 -3.35 -7.18 -7.01
N VAL A 87 -2.90 -7.39 -5.77
CA VAL A 87 -1.54 -7.84 -5.44
C VAL A 87 -0.43 -6.94 -6.00
N HIS A 88 -0.68 -5.63 -6.08
CA HIS A 88 0.35 -4.68 -6.46
C HIS A 88 1.56 -4.76 -5.52
N SER A 89 2.74 -4.96 -6.08
CA SER A 89 3.99 -5.15 -5.32
C SER A 89 5.14 -4.45 -6.02
N GLY A 90 5.58 -3.30 -5.48
CA GLY A 90 6.59 -2.47 -6.12
C GLY A 90 6.07 -1.92 -7.45
N LEU A 91 6.77 -2.19 -8.55
CA LEU A 91 6.31 -1.86 -9.90
C LEU A 91 5.38 -2.93 -10.50
N SER A 92 5.25 -4.09 -9.83
CA SER A 92 4.56 -5.25 -10.40
C SER A 92 3.05 -5.22 -10.15
N THR A 93 2.28 -5.57 -11.18
CA THR A 93 0.82 -5.74 -11.14
C THR A 93 0.42 -7.14 -11.63
N PRO A 94 0.73 -8.21 -10.87
CA PRO A 94 0.65 -9.60 -11.34
C PRO A 94 -0.75 -10.08 -11.73
N PHE A 95 -1.79 -9.39 -11.27
CA PHE A 95 -3.20 -9.66 -11.63
C PHE A 95 -3.82 -8.51 -12.45
N GLY A 96 -2.98 -7.68 -13.06
CA GLY A 96 -3.42 -6.53 -13.85
C GLY A 96 -4.11 -5.45 -13.01
N LYS A 97 -5.13 -4.83 -13.59
CA LYS A 97 -5.94 -3.80 -12.95
C LYS A 97 -7.40 -3.89 -13.36
N MET A 98 -8.27 -3.20 -12.63
CA MET A 98 -9.64 -2.95 -13.02
C MET A 98 -9.99 -1.49 -12.74
N ASN A 99 -10.52 -0.78 -13.73
CA ASN A 99 -11.05 0.56 -13.50
C ASN A 99 -12.30 0.49 -12.62
N ILE A 100 -12.42 1.40 -11.66
CA ILE A 100 -13.59 1.50 -10.78
C ILE A 100 -14.54 2.53 -11.38
N CYS A 101 -15.71 2.10 -11.85
CA CYS A 101 -16.67 2.97 -12.53
C CYS A 101 -18.01 3.14 -11.79
N GLU A 102 -18.15 2.53 -10.61
CA GLU A 102 -19.15 2.91 -9.63
C GLU A 102 -18.54 2.93 -8.22
N TYR A 103 -18.75 4.02 -7.51
CA TYR A 103 -18.33 4.21 -6.12
C TYR A 103 -19.54 4.56 -5.26
N ILE A 104 -19.76 3.79 -4.18
CA ILE A 104 -20.92 3.90 -3.30
C ILE A 104 -20.43 4.06 -1.86
N PRO A 105 -20.35 5.29 -1.33
CA PRO A 105 -19.98 5.52 0.06
C PRO A 105 -21.13 5.15 1.00
N ASN A 106 -20.81 4.71 2.20
CA ASN A 106 -21.79 4.60 3.28
C ASN A 106 -22.03 5.97 3.94
N ASP A 107 -23.29 6.32 4.18
CA ASP A 107 -23.63 7.63 4.75
C ASP A 107 -23.05 7.84 6.15
N SER A 108 -23.03 6.79 6.99
CA SER A 108 -22.69 6.89 8.41
C SER A 108 -21.25 6.52 8.73
N ASN A 109 -20.67 5.54 8.03
CA ASN A 109 -19.38 4.94 8.36
C ASN A 109 -18.32 5.23 7.30
N ASP A 110 -17.06 5.08 7.69
CA ASP A 110 -15.91 5.23 6.78
C ASP A 110 -15.67 3.96 5.95
N ILE A 111 -16.70 3.56 5.20
CA ILE A 111 -16.66 2.40 4.30
C ILE A 111 -17.35 2.76 2.99
N ALA A 112 -16.81 2.26 1.89
CA ALA A 112 -17.37 2.41 0.57
C ALA A 112 -17.23 1.13 -0.24
N ILE A 113 -18.21 0.91 -1.13
CA ILE A 113 -18.17 -0.13 -2.14
C ILE A 113 -17.61 0.48 -3.43
N ILE A 114 -16.65 -0.20 -4.04
CA ILE A 114 -16.10 0.11 -5.35
C ILE A 114 -16.42 -1.02 -6.32
N LYS A 115 -16.83 -0.67 -7.54
CA LYS A 115 -17.25 -1.65 -8.54
C LYS A 115 -16.69 -1.30 -9.92
N GLY A 116 -16.40 -2.35 -10.67
CA GLY A 116 -16.17 -2.31 -12.11
C GLY A 116 -16.97 -3.40 -12.80
N GLU A 117 -16.86 -3.45 -14.12
CA GLU A 117 -17.40 -4.52 -14.95
C GLU A 117 -16.27 -5.28 -15.65
N GLU A 118 -16.61 -6.35 -16.34
CA GLU A 118 -15.63 -7.16 -17.08
C GLU A 118 -14.90 -6.36 -18.15
N LYS A 119 -15.59 -5.42 -18.81
CA LYS A 119 -14.99 -4.48 -19.78
C LYS A 119 -13.98 -3.52 -19.15
N ASP A 120 -14.00 -3.35 -17.82
CA ASP A 120 -13.13 -2.43 -17.10
C ASP A 120 -11.84 -3.11 -16.61
N MET A 121 -11.72 -4.42 -16.83
CA MET A 121 -10.56 -5.23 -16.47
C MET A 121 -9.49 -5.17 -17.55
N ASP A 122 -8.24 -5.02 -17.12
CA ASP A 122 -7.06 -5.07 -17.95
C ASP A 122 -6.05 -6.03 -17.31
N ASN A 123 -5.88 -7.19 -17.94
CA ASN A 123 -4.99 -8.25 -17.48
C ASN A 123 -3.52 -8.00 -17.87
N THR A 124 -3.19 -6.82 -18.41
CA THR A 124 -1.80 -6.44 -18.70
C THR A 124 -1.01 -6.36 -17.40
N VAL A 125 0.03 -7.18 -17.30
CA VAL A 125 0.92 -7.25 -16.15
C VAL A 125 2.13 -6.37 -16.41
N LEU A 126 2.41 -5.42 -15.51
CA LEU A 126 3.68 -4.72 -15.43
C LEU A 126 4.62 -5.54 -14.53
N LEU A 127 5.87 -5.68 -14.95
CA LEU A 127 6.94 -6.39 -14.25
C LEU A 127 7.98 -5.40 -13.72
#